data_AF-A0A8W8I3X5-F1
#
_entry.id   AF-A0A8W8I3X5-F1
#
_cell.length_a   1.000
_cell.length_b   1.000
_cell.length_c   1.000
_cell.angle_alpha   90.00
_cell.angle_beta   90.00
_cell.angle_gamma   90.00
#
_symmetry.space_group_name_H-M   'P 1'
#
loop_
_entity.id
_entity.type
_entity.pdbx_description
1 polymer ?
#
loop_
_entity_poly.entity_id
_entity_poly.type
_entity_poly.pdbx_seq_one_letter_code
_entity_poly.pdbx_strand_id
1 'polypeptide(L)'
;WFCDCHFYGFTSRYQNSFFKHADTTLMEMKCDGPPNLHGKAIMEDVDLNDLICNITLDCPQGCLCQNKPAENLLHVNCNSKGFTHLPSKIPKIESPPNNQYTLKLEMNNNRIRTLTHENYTSLLSDLSLSGNQLEDVGDAAFTGMTIIKHLNLENNKLKKISPKIQYLLKFEDTSLSNNNFQCTCDMVWMKDWINFAPIDDPNRDMQCTFENEDVYKIREVSESLLNCTYDVAIGLTIGFSILLALVIVAVIWAKKCPYETKVILYRIFRYHPWDKYRVDNELLAEHDAYVSFDDSNIHIRQWVLRKFAKRLEEEKPCYKFFVPVRDLLVGDGKADSIIENMEKSKRVIIILSDKYDENEWCKFECQRAEILELNNGRIIFIKYHPEADEMIENEPWKSRVKGRKVFSPGEKKSERRWFWGKIKYELPVR
;
A
#
# COMPACT_ATOMS: atom_id res chain seq x y z
N TRP A 1 -40.01 40.82 31.17
CA TRP A 1 -38.77 40.34 30.52
C TRP A 1 -39.11 39.29 29.49
N PHE A 2 -38.50 39.32 28.31
CA PHE A 2 -38.73 38.25 27.33
C PHE A 2 -37.82 37.06 27.68
N CYS A 3 -38.42 35.97 28.14
CA CYS A 3 -37.73 34.78 28.65
C CYS A 3 -37.48 33.81 27.51
N ASP A 4 -36.43 34.06 26.74
CA ASP A 4 -36.00 33.23 25.62
C ASP A 4 -34.61 32.61 25.87
N CYS A 5 -34.02 32.03 24.82
CA CYS A 5 -32.70 31.41 24.87
C CYS A 5 -31.58 32.34 25.42
N HIS A 6 -31.69 33.67 25.27
CA HIS A 6 -30.67 34.61 25.74
C HIS A 6 -30.67 34.71 27.27
N PHE A 7 -31.81 34.43 27.91
CA PHE A 7 -31.92 34.43 29.37
C PHE A 7 -31.37 33.16 30.01
N TYR A 8 -31.10 32.10 29.23
CA TYR A 8 -30.60 30.81 29.76
C TYR A 8 -29.35 30.97 30.62
N GLY A 9 -28.35 31.72 30.16
CA GLY A 9 -27.08 31.88 30.89
C GLY A 9 -27.25 32.57 32.25
N PHE A 10 -28.21 33.48 32.34
CA PHE A 10 -28.58 34.15 33.59
C PHE A 10 -29.37 33.21 34.52
N THR A 11 -30.44 32.61 34.00
CA THR A 11 -31.32 31.71 34.77
C THR A 11 -30.57 30.48 35.30
N SER A 12 -29.77 29.83 34.46
CA SER A 12 -29.00 28.64 34.83
C SER A 12 -27.94 28.91 35.90
N ARG A 13 -27.24 30.05 35.85
CA ARG A 13 -26.29 30.45 36.89
C ARG A 13 -26.97 30.72 38.22
N TYR A 14 -28.15 31.35 38.18
CA TYR A 14 -28.86 31.72 39.39
C TYR A 14 -29.49 30.50 40.07
N GLN A 15 -30.17 29.64 39.32
CA GLN A 15 -30.77 28.40 39.84
C GLN A 15 -29.73 27.46 40.46
N ASN A 16 -28.49 27.49 39.95
CA ASN A 16 -27.37 26.66 40.44
C ASN A 16 -26.50 27.34 41.52
N SER A 17 -26.83 28.55 41.98
CA SER A 17 -25.99 29.31 42.92
C SER A 17 -26.61 29.47 44.31
N PHE A 18 -25.75 29.68 45.31
CA PHE A 18 -26.11 29.99 46.70
C PHE A 18 -26.97 31.27 46.84
N PHE A 19 -27.01 32.11 45.80
CA PHE A 19 -27.84 33.32 45.73
C PHE A 19 -29.35 33.05 45.73
N LYS A 20 -29.80 31.79 45.55
CA LYS A 20 -31.21 31.40 45.72
C LYS A 20 -31.79 31.83 47.09
N HIS A 21 -30.95 32.12 48.07
CA HIS A 21 -31.36 32.47 49.45
C HIS A 21 -30.95 33.87 49.91
N ALA A 22 -30.32 34.69 49.05
CA ALA A 22 -29.62 35.90 49.50
C ALA A 22 -30.25 37.23 49.06
N ASP A 23 -31.10 37.26 48.04
CA ASP A 23 -31.62 38.54 47.50
C ASP A 23 -33.13 38.48 47.21
N THR A 24 -33.91 39.28 47.94
CA THR A 24 -35.38 39.30 47.88
C THR A 24 -35.93 40.17 46.75
N THR A 25 -35.13 41.06 46.17
CA THR A 25 -35.60 42.00 45.13
C THR A 25 -35.56 41.43 43.71
N LEU A 26 -34.62 40.51 43.44
CA LEU A 26 -34.55 39.80 42.15
C LEU A 26 -35.62 38.71 42.00
N MET A 27 -36.24 38.24 43.09
CA MET A 27 -37.31 37.23 43.08
C MET A 27 -38.61 37.73 42.43
N GLU A 28 -38.79 39.04 42.24
CA GLU A 28 -40.00 39.61 41.63
C GLU A 28 -39.96 39.66 40.10
N MET A 29 -38.84 39.28 39.47
CA MET A 29 -38.72 39.29 38.01
C MET A 29 -39.60 38.22 37.37
N LYS A 30 -40.61 38.68 36.62
CA LYS A 30 -41.52 37.83 35.86
C LYS A 30 -41.29 37.93 34.36
N CYS A 31 -41.56 36.82 33.68
CA CYS A 31 -41.58 36.76 32.24
C CYS A 31 -42.79 37.54 31.69
N ASP A 32 -42.54 38.37 30.69
CA ASP A 32 -43.53 39.12 29.92
C ASP A 32 -43.90 38.38 28.61
N GLY A 33 -43.00 37.52 28.15
CA GLY A 33 -43.24 36.58 27.06
C GLY A 33 -42.14 35.53 27.03
N PRO A 34 -42.25 34.48 26.21
CA PRO A 34 -43.37 34.13 25.32
C PRO A 34 -44.66 33.73 26.07
N PRO A 35 -45.82 33.58 25.39
CA PRO A 35 -47.12 33.35 26.05
C PRO A 35 -47.16 32.16 27.01
N ASN A 36 -46.40 31.10 26.72
CA ASN A 36 -46.26 29.91 27.57
C ASN A 36 -45.49 30.16 28.89
N LEU A 37 -44.72 31.24 28.96
CA LEU A 37 -43.94 31.64 30.15
C LEU A 37 -44.48 32.92 30.79
N HIS A 38 -45.48 33.58 30.21
CA HIS A 38 -45.99 34.85 30.72
C HIS A 38 -46.42 34.75 32.20
N GLY A 39 -45.97 35.69 33.03
CA GLY A 39 -46.27 35.78 34.46
C GLY A 39 -45.48 34.84 35.36
N LYS A 40 -44.73 33.87 34.82
CA LYS A 40 -43.87 32.97 35.61
C LYS A 40 -42.68 33.70 36.20
N ALA A 41 -42.30 33.36 37.44
CA ALA A 41 -41.09 33.88 38.06
C ALA A 41 -39.84 33.26 37.40
N ILE A 42 -38.94 34.10 36.87
CA ILE A 42 -37.78 33.65 36.06
C ILE A 42 -36.90 32.66 36.82
N MET A 43 -36.76 32.84 38.13
CA MET A 43 -35.79 32.13 38.96
C MET A 43 -36.33 30.85 39.59
N GLU A 44 -37.66 30.68 39.64
CA GLU A 44 -38.31 29.59 40.37
C GLU A 44 -39.23 28.75 39.49
N ASP A 45 -40.04 29.39 38.63
CA ASP A 45 -41.12 28.72 37.87
C ASP A 45 -40.74 28.36 36.43
N VAL A 46 -39.62 28.90 35.93
CA VAL A 46 -39.17 28.69 34.54
C VAL A 46 -38.23 27.50 34.47
N ASP A 47 -38.63 26.48 33.71
CA ASP A 47 -37.78 25.36 33.33
C ASP A 47 -36.74 25.83 32.30
N LEU A 48 -35.48 25.44 32.48
CA LEU A 48 -34.39 25.80 31.57
C LEU A 48 -34.63 25.27 30.15
N ASN A 49 -35.37 24.17 29.99
CA ASN A 49 -35.72 23.61 28.68
C ASN A 49 -36.73 24.46 27.91
N ASP A 50 -37.52 25.28 28.61
CA ASP A 50 -38.51 26.18 27.98
C ASP A 50 -37.86 27.46 27.40
N LEU A 51 -36.60 27.75 27.75
CA LEU A 51 -35.85 28.93 27.30
C LEU A 51 -35.31 28.72 25.88
N ILE A 52 -36.19 28.89 24.89
CA ILE A 52 -35.92 28.64 23.46
C ILE A 52 -36.09 29.96 22.67
N CYS A 53 -35.34 30.13 21.58
CA CYS A 53 -35.54 31.24 20.66
C CYS A 53 -35.54 30.79 19.19
N ASN A 54 -36.35 31.47 18.37
CA ASN A 54 -36.41 31.24 16.93
C ASN A 54 -35.35 32.09 16.22
N ILE A 55 -34.56 31.47 15.35
CA ILE A 55 -33.53 32.14 14.54
C ILE A 55 -34.04 32.34 13.12
N THR A 56 -33.99 33.58 12.63
CA THR A 56 -34.42 33.93 11.26
C THR A 56 -33.24 34.13 10.31
N LEU A 57 -32.09 34.59 10.82
CA LEU A 57 -30.88 34.80 10.02
C LEU A 57 -30.28 33.47 9.57
N ASP A 58 -29.98 33.34 8.28
CA ASP A 58 -29.42 32.13 7.65
C ASP A 58 -30.25 30.84 7.85
N CYS A 59 -31.50 30.96 8.31
CA CYS A 59 -32.41 29.82 8.41
C CYS A 59 -32.94 29.48 7.00
N PRO A 60 -32.91 28.22 6.56
CA PRO A 60 -33.37 27.87 5.22
C PRO A 60 -34.84 28.26 4.99
N GLN A 61 -35.16 28.65 3.76
CA GLN A 61 -36.46 29.23 3.45
C GLN A 61 -37.61 28.27 3.81
N GLY A 62 -38.54 28.78 4.63
CA GLY A 62 -39.71 28.03 5.07
C GLY A 62 -39.46 27.03 6.20
N CYS A 63 -38.23 26.92 6.69
CA CYS A 63 -37.87 26.11 7.84
C CYS A 63 -38.05 26.87 9.17
N LEU A 64 -38.16 26.11 10.25
CA LEU A 64 -38.13 26.60 11.63
C LEU A 64 -36.78 26.27 12.25
N CYS A 65 -36.00 27.29 12.61
CA CYS A 65 -34.73 27.12 13.31
C CYS A 65 -34.86 27.61 14.75
N GLN A 66 -34.49 26.76 15.72
CA GLN A 66 -34.61 27.05 17.14
C GLN A 66 -33.31 26.76 17.88
N ASN A 67 -32.84 27.72 18.68
CA ASN A 67 -31.74 27.50 19.61
C ASN A 67 -32.31 27.00 20.94
N LYS A 68 -31.81 25.86 21.40
CA LYS A 68 -32.17 25.21 22.67
C LYS A 68 -30.93 25.07 23.55
N PRO A 69 -30.58 26.10 24.34
CA PRO A 69 -29.34 26.13 25.11
C PRO A 69 -29.25 25.03 26.19
N ALA A 70 -30.36 24.61 26.79
CA ALA A 70 -30.38 23.57 27.81
C ALA A 70 -29.83 22.22 27.31
N GLU A 71 -30.05 21.92 26.02
CA GLU A 71 -29.57 20.72 25.35
C GLU A 71 -28.25 20.95 24.57
N ASN A 72 -27.74 22.19 24.53
CA ASN A 72 -26.70 22.64 23.60
C ASN A 72 -27.03 22.31 22.13
N LEU A 73 -28.30 22.50 21.74
CA LEU A 73 -28.83 22.02 20.47
C LEU A 73 -29.34 23.17 19.59
N LEU A 74 -28.94 23.16 18.32
CA LEU A 74 -29.62 23.86 17.24
C LEU A 74 -30.58 22.89 16.56
N HIS A 75 -31.88 23.16 16.66
CA HIS A 75 -32.92 22.34 16.02
C HIS A 75 -33.43 23.05 14.76
N VAL A 76 -33.28 22.40 13.61
CA VAL A 76 -33.74 22.89 12.31
C VAL A 76 -34.77 21.93 11.74
N ASN A 77 -36.01 22.41 11.62
CA ASN A 77 -37.12 21.66 11.04
C ASN A 77 -37.51 22.22 9.67
N CYS A 78 -37.30 21.40 8.65
CA CYS A 78 -37.52 21.65 7.23
C CYS A 78 -38.42 20.57 6.60
N ASN A 79 -39.33 19.98 7.39
CA ASN A 79 -40.21 18.92 6.92
C ASN A 79 -41.21 19.45 5.87
N SER A 80 -41.45 18.66 4.82
CA SER A 80 -42.45 18.95 3.78
C SER A 80 -42.28 20.29 3.06
N LYS A 81 -41.03 20.74 2.83
CA LYS A 81 -40.72 22.02 2.17
C LYS A 81 -40.31 21.88 0.70
N GLY A 82 -40.24 20.66 0.19
CA GLY A 82 -39.93 20.37 -1.21
C GLY A 82 -38.44 20.38 -1.55
N PHE A 83 -37.55 20.28 -0.57
CA PHE A 83 -36.10 20.23 -0.81
C PHE A 83 -35.69 19.02 -1.66
N THR A 84 -34.71 19.21 -2.56
CA THR A 84 -34.12 18.13 -3.37
C THR A 84 -32.72 17.75 -2.91
N HIS A 85 -32.09 18.56 -2.06
CA HIS A 85 -30.79 18.36 -1.43
C HIS A 85 -30.83 18.91 -0.01
N LEU A 86 -29.81 18.61 0.78
CA LEU A 86 -29.63 19.29 2.06
C LEU A 86 -29.40 20.80 1.86
N PRO A 87 -29.81 21.68 2.80
CA PRO A 87 -29.60 23.11 2.66
C PRO A 87 -28.10 23.45 2.72
N SER A 88 -27.56 24.21 1.77
CA SER A 88 -26.12 24.54 1.75
C SER A 88 -25.66 25.45 2.90
N LYS A 89 -26.60 26.06 3.63
CA LYS A 89 -26.34 26.94 4.78
C LYS A 89 -27.34 26.65 5.89
N ILE A 90 -26.85 26.70 7.12
CA ILE A 90 -27.59 26.52 8.38
C ILE A 90 -27.13 27.65 9.33
N PRO A 91 -28.00 28.18 10.21
CA PRO A 91 -27.61 29.22 11.15
C PRO A 91 -26.44 28.79 12.03
N LYS A 92 -25.56 29.73 12.35
CA LYS A 92 -24.51 29.53 13.34
C LYS A 92 -24.93 30.23 14.63
N ILE A 93 -24.85 29.52 15.76
CA ILE A 93 -25.08 30.11 17.07
C ILE A 93 -23.74 30.48 17.71
N GLU A 94 -23.70 31.65 18.34
CA GLU A 94 -22.55 32.10 19.14
C GLU A 94 -22.55 31.33 20.47
N SER A 95 -21.79 30.24 20.52
CA SER A 95 -21.61 29.48 21.75
C SER A 95 -20.60 30.17 22.69
N PRO A 96 -20.75 30.06 24.03
CA PRO A 96 -19.76 30.54 24.99
C PRO A 96 -18.38 29.87 24.80
N PRO A 97 -17.30 30.40 25.41
CA PRO A 97 -15.91 30.20 24.97
C PRO A 97 -15.39 28.75 24.88
N ASN A 98 -16.11 27.76 25.41
CA ASN A 98 -15.63 26.37 25.49
C ASN A 98 -16.56 25.28 24.89
N ASN A 99 -17.81 25.51 24.48
CA ASN A 99 -18.72 24.37 24.23
C ASN A 99 -19.42 24.38 22.85
N GLN A 100 -18.98 23.43 22.02
CA GLN A 100 -19.54 22.98 20.75
C GLN A 100 -21.02 22.61 20.90
N TYR A 101 -21.89 23.16 20.05
CA TYR A 101 -23.31 22.78 19.96
C TYR A 101 -23.50 21.62 18.97
N THR A 102 -24.61 20.90 19.11
CA THR A 102 -25.03 19.88 18.14
C THR A 102 -26.18 20.40 17.28
N LEU A 103 -26.37 19.76 16.13
CA LEU A 103 -27.39 20.07 15.15
C LEU A 103 -28.33 18.88 14.99
N LYS A 104 -29.63 19.13 15.21
CA LYS A 104 -30.72 18.24 14.82
C LYS A 104 -31.38 18.79 13.57
N LEU A 105 -31.32 18.04 12.48
CA LEU A 105 -31.85 18.42 11.18
C LEU A 105 -32.97 17.47 10.76
N GLU A 106 -34.20 18.00 10.70
CA GLU A 106 -35.39 17.28 10.25
C GLU A 106 -35.76 17.73 8.84
N MET A 107 -35.65 16.83 7.88
CA MET A 107 -35.86 17.05 6.44
C MET A 107 -36.81 15.99 5.85
N ASN A 108 -37.80 15.56 6.64
CA ASN A 108 -38.75 14.52 6.28
C ASN A 108 -39.72 14.96 5.18
N ASN A 109 -40.22 13.98 4.41
CA ASN A 109 -41.23 14.18 3.36
C ASN A 109 -40.84 15.23 2.32
N ASN A 110 -39.56 15.23 1.92
CA ASN A 110 -39.02 16.08 0.87
C ASN A 110 -38.78 15.24 -0.41
N ARG A 111 -37.96 15.74 -1.34
CA ARG A 111 -37.66 15.09 -2.63
C ARG A 111 -36.15 14.84 -2.78
N ILE A 112 -35.47 14.59 -1.67
CA ILE A 112 -34.02 14.41 -1.64
C ILE A 112 -33.65 13.08 -2.26
N ARG A 113 -32.73 13.09 -3.23
CA ARG A 113 -32.28 11.90 -3.97
C ARG A 113 -30.88 11.43 -3.63
N THR A 114 -30.05 12.34 -3.13
CA THR A 114 -28.65 12.07 -2.81
C THR A 114 -28.30 12.71 -1.48
N LEU A 115 -27.56 11.98 -0.64
CA LEU A 115 -26.98 12.51 0.59
C LEU A 115 -25.50 12.85 0.35
N THR A 116 -25.15 14.12 0.48
CA THR A 116 -23.80 14.64 0.27
C THR A 116 -23.25 15.30 1.53
N HIS A 117 -21.92 15.39 1.61
CA HIS A 117 -21.25 16.11 2.68
C HIS A 117 -21.55 17.62 2.59
N GLU A 118 -21.80 18.23 3.75
CA GLU A 118 -21.99 19.68 3.91
C GLU A 118 -21.09 20.19 5.04
N ASN A 119 -20.74 21.47 5.03
CA ASN A 119 -19.80 22.03 6.00
C ASN A 119 -20.25 21.91 7.48
N TYR A 120 -21.55 21.74 7.73
CA TYR A 120 -22.10 21.58 9.08
C TYR A 120 -22.29 20.11 9.49
N THR A 121 -21.95 19.12 8.65
CA THR A 121 -22.18 17.70 8.99
C THR A 121 -21.42 17.25 10.23
N SER A 122 -20.30 17.90 10.57
CA SER A 122 -19.54 17.68 11.80
C SER A 122 -20.26 18.07 13.08
N LEU A 123 -21.35 18.82 12.95
CA LEU A 123 -22.21 19.21 14.06
C LEU A 123 -23.47 18.34 14.14
N LEU A 124 -23.77 17.52 13.12
CA LEU A 124 -25.00 16.71 13.10
C LEU A 124 -24.96 15.64 14.19
N SER A 125 -25.87 15.73 15.16
CA SER A 125 -26.19 14.66 16.09
C SER A 125 -27.40 13.85 15.64
N ASP A 126 -28.37 14.48 14.97
CA ASP A 126 -29.63 13.86 14.58
C ASP A 126 -29.99 14.27 13.16
N LEU A 127 -30.16 13.29 12.28
CA LEU A 127 -30.57 13.53 10.89
C LEU A 127 -31.80 12.69 10.55
N SER A 128 -32.89 13.36 10.20
CA SER A 128 -34.14 12.72 9.78
C SER A 128 -34.45 13.05 8.33
N LEU A 129 -34.43 12.03 7.47
CA LEU A 129 -34.67 12.10 6.03
C LEU A 129 -35.75 11.09 5.60
N SER A 130 -36.67 10.76 6.50
CA SER A 130 -37.76 9.84 6.23
C SER A 130 -38.67 10.36 5.11
N GLY A 131 -39.19 9.47 4.26
CA GLY A 131 -40.14 9.85 3.20
C GLY A 131 -39.51 10.66 2.07
N ASN A 132 -38.23 10.42 1.76
CA ASN A 132 -37.51 11.06 0.65
C ASN A 132 -37.38 10.09 -0.55
N GLN A 133 -36.47 10.38 -1.48
CA GLN A 133 -36.26 9.62 -2.73
C GLN A 133 -34.82 9.10 -2.83
N LEU A 134 -34.16 8.81 -1.70
CA LEU A 134 -32.78 8.30 -1.68
C LEU A 134 -32.74 6.89 -2.26
N GLU A 135 -31.86 6.65 -3.23
CA GLU A 135 -31.66 5.32 -3.86
C GLU A 135 -30.39 4.60 -3.38
N ASP A 136 -29.37 5.37 -3.02
CA ASP A 136 -28.06 4.90 -2.58
C ASP A 136 -27.43 5.93 -1.62
N VAL A 137 -26.72 5.43 -0.61
CA VAL A 137 -25.95 6.24 0.35
C VAL A 137 -24.55 5.62 0.47
N GLY A 138 -23.60 6.16 -0.30
CA GLY A 138 -22.21 5.72 -0.31
C GLY A 138 -21.34 6.39 0.76
N ASP A 139 -20.06 5.99 0.83
CA ASP A 139 -19.10 6.43 1.87
C ASP A 139 -18.97 7.94 2.02
N ALA A 140 -19.11 8.67 0.91
CA ALA A 140 -18.99 10.12 0.86
C ALA A 140 -20.08 10.81 1.68
N ALA A 141 -21.28 10.24 1.75
CA ALA A 141 -22.41 10.78 2.50
C ALA A 141 -22.13 10.88 4.00
N PHE A 142 -21.36 9.93 4.53
CA PHE A 142 -20.98 9.86 5.94
C PHE A 142 -19.71 10.65 6.29
N THR A 143 -19.14 11.36 5.32
CA THR A 143 -17.94 12.16 5.55
C THR A 143 -18.24 13.30 6.50
N GLY A 144 -17.41 13.43 7.53
CA GLY A 144 -17.53 14.49 8.53
C GLY A 144 -18.67 14.30 9.53
N MET A 145 -19.50 13.24 9.46
CA MET A 145 -20.52 12.95 10.48
C MET A 145 -19.88 12.32 11.73
N THR A 146 -19.12 13.10 12.49
CA THR A 146 -18.28 12.60 13.59
C THR A 146 -18.99 12.41 14.92
N ILE A 147 -20.15 13.04 15.10
CA ILE A 147 -20.91 13.04 16.37
C ILE A 147 -22.37 12.59 16.18
N ILE A 148 -22.68 11.99 15.04
CA ILE A 148 -24.03 11.52 14.73
C ILE A 148 -24.45 10.47 15.76
N LYS A 149 -25.69 10.59 16.23
CA LYS A 149 -26.31 9.72 17.22
C LYS A 149 -27.57 9.06 16.70
N HIS A 150 -28.32 9.72 15.81
CA HIS A 150 -29.55 9.16 15.24
C HIS A 150 -29.66 9.45 13.75
N LEU A 151 -29.99 8.43 12.98
CA LEU A 151 -30.18 8.54 11.53
C LEU A 151 -31.46 7.85 11.09
N ASN A 152 -32.43 8.61 10.59
CA ASN A 152 -33.67 8.09 10.05
C ASN A 152 -33.70 8.23 8.52
N LEU A 153 -33.66 7.10 7.82
CA LEU A 153 -33.77 6.95 6.36
C LEU A 153 -34.99 6.08 5.98
N GLU A 154 -35.97 5.94 6.86
CA GLU A 154 -37.16 5.14 6.61
C GLU A 154 -37.95 5.67 5.40
N ASN A 155 -38.72 4.82 4.72
CA ASN A 155 -39.61 5.24 3.63
C ASN A 155 -38.85 5.96 2.49
N ASN A 156 -37.72 5.39 2.10
CA ASN A 156 -36.92 5.84 0.95
C ASN A 156 -36.91 4.74 -0.13
N LYS A 157 -36.00 4.84 -1.09
CA LYS A 157 -35.84 3.88 -2.20
C LYS A 157 -34.48 3.19 -2.16
N LEU A 158 -33.88 3.07 -0.97
CA LEU A 158 -32.52 2.58 -0.82
C LEU A 158 -32.43 1.14 -1.31
N LYS A 159 -31.50 0.90 -2.24
CA LYS A 159 -31.11 -0.44 -2.69
C LYS A 159 -29.90 -0.97 -1.94
N LYS A 160 -29.02 -0.06 -1.52
CA LYS A 160 -27.81 -0.33 -0.75
C LYS A 160 -27.43 0.90 0.07
N ILE A 161 -26.60 0.66 1.08
CA ILE A 161 -26.03 1.67 1.97
C ILE A 161 -24.60 1.25 2.30
N SER A 162 -23.71 2.22 2.47
CA SER A 162 -22.31 1.93 2.79
C SER A 162 -22.18 1.22 4.15
N PRO A 163 -21.33 0.17 4.26
CA PRO A 163 -21.00 -0.48 5.53
C PRO A 163 -20.40 0.47 6.56
N LYS A 164 -19.89 1.63 6.14
CA LYS A 164 -19.26 2.62 7.03
C LYS A 164 -20.19 3.10 8.14
N ILE A 165 -21.51 3.05 7.92
CA ILE A 165 -22.52 3.41 8.92
C ILE A 165 -22.36 2.63 10.23
N GLN A 166 -21.92 1.36 10.18
CA GLN A 166 -21.77 0.50 11.37
C GLN A 166 -20.68 0.99 12.34
N TYR A 167 -19.72 1.79 11.85
CA TYR A 167 -18.67 2.39 12.67
C TYR A 167 -19.09 3.72 13.29
N LEU A 168 -20.19 4.31 12.79
CA LEU A 168 -20.70 5.59 13.24
C LEU A 168 -21.88 5.42 14.20
N LEU A 169 -22.75 4.45 13.91
CA LEU A 169 -24.01 4.23 14.63
C LEU A 169 -24.20 2.75 14.91
N LYS A 170 -24.83 2.47 16.05
CA LYS A 170 -25.41 1.15 16.28
C LYS A 170 -26.68 1.00 15.45
N PHE A 171 -27.11 -0.23 15.20
CA PHE A 171 -28.32 -0.47 14.42
C PHE A 171 -29.57 0.15 15.07
N GLU A 172 -29.70 0.06 16.40
CA GLU A 172 -30.80 0.63 17.20
C GLU A 172 -30.94 2.16 17.05
N ASP A 173 -29.86 2.84 16.69
CA ASP A 173 -29.80 4.27 16.45
C ASP A 173 -30.16 4.65 15.00
N THR A 174 -30.55 3.67 14.18
CA THR A 174 -30.89 3.85 12.77
C THR A 174 -32.30 3.37 12.44
N SER A 175 -32.97 4.08 11.55
CA SER A 175 -34.26 3.67 11.00
C SER A 175 -34.11 3.50 9.49
N LEU A 176 -34.09 2.25 9.04
CA LEU A 176 -33.86 1.87 7.63
C LEU A 176 -35.03 1.09 7.02
N SER A 177 -36.11 0.88 7.77
CA SER A 177 -37.31 0.17 7.35
C SER A 177 -37.99 0.84 6.15
N ASN A 178 -38.86 0.09 5.46
CA ASN A 178 -39.59 0.57 4.27
C ASN A 178 -38.67 1.10 3.15
N ASN A 179 -37.61 0.34 2.86
CA ASN A 179 -36.71 0.55 1.72
C ASN A 179 -36.65 -0.74 0.87
N ASN A 180 -36.18 -0.64 -0.38
CA ASN A 180 -36.13 -1.76 -1.32
C ASN A 180 -34.70 -2.28 -1.50
N PHE A 181 -34.10 -2.81 -0.42
CA PHE A 181 -32.73 -3.30 -0.43
C PHE A 181 -32.57 -4.47 -1.41
N GLN A 182 -31.46 -4.52 -2.14
CA GLN A 182 -31.16 -5.62 -3.06
C GLN A 182 -30.38 -6.71 -2.33
N CYS A 183 -30.84 -7.97 -2.42
CA CYS A 183 -30.09 -9.11 -1.89
C CYS A 183 -28.88 -9.39 -2.79
N THR A 184 -27.69 -9.00 -2.33
CA THR A 184 -26.40 -9.21 -3.03
C THR A 184 -25.34 -9.69 -2.04
N CYS A 185 -24.22 -10.21 -2.54
CA CYS A 185 -23.09 -10.63 -1.70
C CYS A 185 -22.56 -9.51 -0.78
N ASP A 186 -22.72 -8.24 -1.18
CA ASP A 186 -22.33 -7.07 -0.42
C ASP A 186 -23.23 -6.80 0.81
N MET A 187 -24.33 -7.53 1.00
CA MET A 187 -25.28 -7.34 2.11
C MET A 187 -24.90 -8.10 3.39
N VAL A 188 -23.86 -8.95 3.35
CA VAL A 188 -23.45 -9.82 4.48
C VAL A 188 -23.20 -9.01 5.75
N TRP A 189 -22.51 -7.87 5.65
CA TRP A 189 -22.27 -6.99 6.81
C TRP A 189 -23.56 -6.46 7.44
N MET A 190 -24.60 -6.18 6.64
CA MET A 190 -25.86 -5.62 7.13
C MET A 190 -26.67 -6.68 7.87
N LYS A 191 -26.63 -7.93 7.38
CA LYS A 191 -27.17 -9.09 8.11
C LYS A 191 -26.53 -9.20 9.49
N ASP A 192 -25.20 -9.15 9.57
CA ASP A 192 -24.48 -9.23 10.84
C ASP A 192 -24.80 -8.04 11.75
N TRP A 193 -24.86 -6.84 11.18
CA TRP A 193 -25.20 -5.61 11.91
C TRP A 193 -26.60 -5.66 12.54
N ILE A 194 -27.61 -6.15 11.81
CA ILE A 194 -28.97 -6.38 12.32
C ILE A 194 -28.99 -7.45 13.43
N ASN A 195 -28.12 -8.47 13.33
CA ASN A 195 -28.05 -9.53 14.33
C ASN A 195 -27.55 -9.05 15.70
N PHE A 196 -26.75 -7.98 15.74
CA PHE A 196 -26.31 -7.36 16.98
C PHE A 196 -27.38 -6.51 17.67
N ALA A 197 -28.50 -6.20 17.00
CA ALA A 197 -29.58 -5.41 17.57
C ALA A 197 -30.39 -6.20 18.64
N PRO A 198 -30.96 -5.50 19.66
CA PRO A 198 -31.84 -6.11 20.66
C PRO A 198 -33.00 -6.90 20.04
N ILE A 199 -33.43 -8.00 20.67
CA ILE A 199 -34.36 -8.94 20.02
C ILE A 199 -35.69 -8.30 19.61
N ASP A 200 -36.15 -7.35 20.41
CA ASP A 200 -37.37 -6.57 20.35
C ASP A 200 -37.30 -5.34 19.44
N ASP A 201 -36.16 -5.08 18.79
CA ASP A 201 -36.01 -3.95 17.87
C ASP A 201 -36.97 -4.10 16.66
N PRO A 202 -37.84 -3.10 16.40
CA PRO A 202 -38.88 -3.17 15.37
C PRO A 202 -38.32 -3.20 13.93
N ASN A 203 -37.05 -2.82 13.74
CA ASN A 203 -36.39 -2.77 12.44
C ASN A 203 -35.65 -4.07 12.08
N ARG A 204 -35.71 -5.13 12.90
CA ARG A 204 -34.97 -6.39 12.64
C ARG A 204 -35.54 -7.24 11.51
N ASP A 205 -36.79 -7.01 11.14
CA ASP A 205 -37.49 -7.76 10.09
C ASP A 205 -37.40 -7.08 8.71
N MET A 206 -36.37 -6.27 8.50
CA MET A 206 -36.07 -5.69 7.19
C MET A 206 -35.86 -6.76 6.12
N GLN A 207 -36.35 -6.45 4.92
CA GLN A 207 -36.37 -7.34 3.78
C GLN A 207 -35.42 -6.84 2.68
N CYS A 208 -34.91 -7.77 1.89
CA CYS A 208 -34.25 -7.49 0.63
C CYS A 208 -34.91 -8.29 -0.50
N THR A 209 -34.69 -7.84 -1.73
CA THR A 209 -35.25 -8.43 -2.95
C THR A 209 -34.14 -8.84 -3.92
N PHE A 210 -34.22 -10.04 -4.47
CA PHE A 210 -33.32 -10.50 -5.54
C PHE A 210 -33.78 -9.99 -6.93
N GLU A 211 -32.92 -10.14 -7.96
CA GLU A 211 -33.26 -9.72 -9.33
C GLU A 211 -34.49 -10.45 -9.91
N ASN A 212 -34.79 -11.65 -9.41
CA ASN A 212 -35.95 -12.45 -9.78
C ASN A 212 -37.21 -12.11 -8.96
N GLU A 213 -37.21 -10.98 -8.24
CA GLU A 213 -38.29 -10.48 -7.39
C GLU A 213 -38.57 -11.29 -6.11
N ASP A 214 -37.74 -12.29 -5.79
CA ASP A 214 -37.88 -13.01 -4.52
C ASP A 214 -37.50 -12.13 -3.33
N VAL A 215 -38.35 -12.10 -2.31
CA VAL A 215 -38.19 -11.28 -1.11
C VAL A 215 -37.81 -12.15 0.08
N TYR A 216 -36.72 -11.77 0.77
CA TYR A 216 -36.24 -12.46 1.97
C TYR A 216 -35.98 -11.47 3.09
N LYS A 217 -36.16 -11.93 4.34
CA LYS A 217 -35.67 -11.20 5.51
C LYS A 217 -34.14 -11.20 5.49
N ILE A 218 -33.51 -10.03 5.60
CA ILE A 218 -32.05 -9.87 5.49
C ILE A 218 -31.30 -10.79 6.46
N ARG A 219 -31.83 -10.96 7.67
CA ARG A 219 -31.26 -11.81 8.72
C ARG A 219 -31.22 -13.31 8.39
N GLU A 220 -32.14 -13.77 7.55
CA GLU A 220 -32.36 -15.19 7.26
C GLU A 220 -31.62 -15.64 5.99
N VAL A 221 -31.04 -14.72 5.21
CA VAL A 221 -30.33 -15.04 3.97
C VAL A 221 -28.99 -15.73 4.28
N SER A 222 -28.69 -16.86 3.62
CA SER A 222 -27.38 -17.53 3.72
C SER A 222 -26.36 -16.98 2.72
N GLU A 223 -25.07 -17.06 3.05
CA GLU A 223 -23.99 -16.66 2.11
C GLU A 223 -24.01 -17.49 0.82
N SER A 224 -24.44 -18.75 0.91
CA SER A 224 -24.64 -19.62 -0.27
C SER A 224 -25.76 -19.14 -1.17
N LEU A 225 -26.85 -18.58 -0.60
CA LEU A 225 -27.97 -18.02 -1.35
C LEU A 225 -27.60 -16.68 -2.02
N LEU A 226 -26.65 -15.95 -1.44
CA LEU A 226 -26.08 -14.70 -1.99
C LEU A 226 -25.01 -14.93 -3.08
N ASN A 227 -24.67 -16.18 -3.43
CA ASN A 227 -23.66 -16.54 -4.43
C ASN A 227 -22.24 -15.97 -4.19
N CYS A 228 -21.85 -15.65 -2.95
CA CYS A 228 -20.54 -15.07 -2.62
C CYS A 228 -19.33 -15.97 -2.95
N THR A 229 -19.56 -17.25 -3.27
CA THR A 229 -18.50 -18.25 -3.50
C THR A 229 -17.92 -18.22 -4.91
N TYR A 230 -18.63 -17.63 -5.89
CA TYR A 230 -18.23 -17.63 -7.30
C TYR A 230 -16.98 -16.76 -7.56
N ASP A 231 -16.85 -15.62 -6.85
CA ASP A 231 -15.73 -14.69 -7.03
C ASP A 231 -14.38 -15.27 -6.58
N VAL A 232 -14.38 -16.02 -5.48
CA VAL A 232 -13.15 -16.65 -4.95
C VAL A 232 -12.65 -17.76 -5.88
N ALA A 233 -13.55 -18.57 -6.42
CA ALA A 233 -13.21 -19.66 -7.33
C ALA A 233 -12.60 -19.14 -8.65
N ILE A 234 -13.13 -18.05 -9.21
CA ILE A 234 -12.57 -17.42 -10.41
C ILE A 234 -11.14 -16.93 -10.15
N GLY A 235 -10.91 -16.23 -9.03
CA GLY A 235 -9.58 -15.73 -8.67
C GLY A 235 -8.52 -16.83 -8.62
N LEU A 236 -8.86 -17.98 -8.00
CA LEU A 236 -7.94 -19.12 -7.89
C LEU A 236 -7.62 -19.76 -9.24
N THR A 237 -8.61 -19.92 -10.12
CA THR A 237 -8.40 -20.54 -11.44
C THR A 237 -7.51 -19.68 -12.35
N ILE A 238 -7.70 -18.36 -12.34
CA ILE A 238 -6.85 -17.42 -13.07
C ILE A 238 -5.42 -17.47 -12.51
N GLY A 239 -5.27 -17.44 -11.19
CA GLY A 239 -3.98 -17.52 -10.53
C GLY A 239 -3.20 -18.78 -10.90
N PHE A 240 -3.84 -19.94 -10.86
CA PHE A 240 -3.22 -21.22 -11.23
C PHE A 240 -2.80 -21.25 -12.71
N SER A 241 -3.63 -20.72 -13.60
CA SER A 241 -3.35 -20.67 -15.04
C SER A 241 -2.12 -19.81 -15.36
N ILE A 242 -1.97 -18.66 -14.69
CA ILE A 242 -0.81 -17.78 -14.84
C ILE A 242 0.46 -18.48 -14.32
N LEU A 243 0.37 -19.12 -13.15
CA LEU A 243 1.51 -19.83 -12.55
C LEU A 243 1.99 -20.96 -13.48
N LEU A 244 1.07 -21.74 -14.04
CA LEU A 244 1.39 -22.82 -14.98
C LEU A 244 2.11 -22.29 -16.22
N ALA A 245 1.63 -21.17 -16.80
CA ALA A 245 2.27 -20.54 -17.95
C ALA A 245 3.71 -20.09 -17.66
N LEU A 246 3.95 -19.47 -16.50
CA LEU A 246 5.29 -19.05 -16.08
C LEU A 246 6.25 -20.24 -15.91
N VAL A 247 5.77 -21.35 -15.34
CA VAL A 247 6.56 -22.58 -15.20
C VAL A 247 6.93 -23.14 -16.58
N ILE A 248 5.99 -23.20 -17.52
CA ILE A 248 6.25 -23.68 -18.89
C ILE A 248 7.31 -22.81 -19.58
N VAL A 249 7.19 -21.48 -19.49
CA VAL A 249 8.18 -20.56 -20.05
C VAL A 249 9.56 -20.76 -19.41
N ALA A 250 9.63 -20.92 -18.09
CA ALA A 250 10.87 -21.18 -17.39
C ALA A 250 11.51 -22.52 -17.81
N VAL A 251 10.72 -23.58 -18.03
CA VAL A 251 11.20 -24.88 -18.51
C VAL A 251 11.71 -24.80 -19.95
N ILE A 252 10.98 -24.12 -20.84
CA ILE A 252 11.41 -23.90 -22.23
C ILE A 252 12.73 -23.11 -22.24
N TRP A 253 12.83 -22.06 -21.43
CA TRP A 253 14.05 -21.29 -21.27
C TRP A 253 15.20 -22.16 -20.76
N ALA A 254 14.97 -22.96 -19.72
CA ALA A 254 15.99 -23.83 -19.14
C ALA A 254 16.53 -24.86 -20.14
N LYS A 255 15.68 -25.37 -21.04
CA LYS A 255 16.11 -26.26 -22.13
C LYS A 255 16.86 -25.52 -23.24
N LYS A 256 16.43 -24.31 -23.61
CA LYS A 256 17.03 -23.55 -24.72
C LYS A 256 18.36 -22.88 -24.35
N CYS A 257 18.47 -22.37 -23.13
CA CYS A 257 19.62 -21.61 -22.64
C CYS A 257 20.18 -22.23 -21.34
N PRO A 258 20.71 -23.46 -21.39
CA PRO A 258 21.09 -24.21 -20.19
C PRO A 258 22.22 -23.54 -19.40
N TYR A 259 23.18 -22.89 -20.09
CA TYR A 259 24.31 -22.24 -19.42
C TYR A 259 23.88 -20.94 -18.71
N GLU A 260 23.10 -20.09 -19.35
CA GLU A 260 22.50 -18.90 -18.72
C GLU A 260 21.61 -19.27 -17.53
N THR A 261 20.88 -20.39 -17.62
CA THR A 261 20.09 -20.92 -16.49
C THR A 261 20.97 -21.32 -15.31
N LYS A 262 22.10 -21.99 -15.54
CA LYS A 262 23.08 -22.28 -14.46
C LYS A 262 23.58 -21.00 -13.78
N VAL A 263 23.90 -19.97 -14.57
CA VAL A 263 24.33 -18.66 -14.05
C VAL A 263 23.23 -17.98 -13.24
N ILE A 264 21.97 -18.03 -13.68
CA ILE A 264 20.81 -17.50 -12.92
C ILE A 264 20.65 -18.25 -11.59
N LEU A 265 20.70 -19.58 -11.63
CA LEU A 265 20.56 -20.43 -10.45
C LEU A 265 21.65 -20.13 -9.41
N TYR A 266 22.89 -19.95 -9.85
CA TYR A 266 23.97 -19.51 -8.99
C TYR A 266 23.74 -18.10 -8.42
N ARG A 267 23.32 -17.14 -9.26
CA ARG A 267 23.12 -15.77 -8.81
C ARG A 267 21.99 -15.63 -7.78
N ILE A 268 20.90 -16.38 -7.94
CA ILE A 268 19.71 -16.30 -7.07
C ILE A 268 19.85 -17.23 -5.86
N PHE A 269 20.29 -18.47 -6.07
CA PHE A 269 20.27 -19.52 -5.05
C PHE A 269 21.68 -19.96 -4.58
N ARG A 270 22.76 -19.40 -5.13
CA ARG A 270 24.17 -19.85 -4.91
C ARG A 270 24.37 -21.35 -5.15
N TYR A 271 23.54 -21.92 -6.00
CA TYR A 271 23.55 -23.34 -6.33
C TYR A 271 24.30 -23.59 -7.64
N HIS A 272 25.23 -24.55 -7.63
CA HIS A 272 26.01 -25.01 -8.79
C HIS A 272 25.47 -26.36 -9.32
N PRO A 273 24.67 -26.38 -10.41
CA PRO A 273 24.02 -27.59 -10.89
C PRO A 273 24.97 -28.44 -11.76
N TRP A 274 25.35 -29.61 -11.25
CA TRP A 274 26.08 -30.66 -11.98
C TRP A 274 27.38 -30.18 -12.66
N ASP A 275 28.20 -29.41 -11.95
CA ASP A 275 29.50 -28.98 -12.45
C ASP A 275 30.58 -30.03 -12.12
N LYS A 276 31.23 -30.54 -13.17
CA LYS A 276 32.22 -31.64 -13.11
C LYS A 276 33.61 -31.18 -12.62
N TYR A 277 33.86 -29.87 -12.58
CA TYR A 277 35.17 -29.28 -12.29
C TYR A 277 35.19 -28.67 -10.89
N ARG A 278 35.75 -29.39 -9.92
CA ARG A 278 36.08 -28.81 -8.60
C ARG A 278 37.60 -28.75 -8.44
N VAL A 279 38.20 -27.65 -8.87
CA VAL A 279 39.54 -27.23 -8.39
C VAL A 279 39.41 -26.54 -7.01
N ASP A 280 38.21 -26.52 -6.42
CA ASP A 280 37.92 -25.79 -5.19
C ASP A 280 38.55 -26.44 -3.94
N ASN A 281 38.99 -27.70 -4.06
CA ASN A 281 39.62 -28.48 -2.99
C ASN A 281 41.16 -28.38 -2.95
N GLU A 282 41.79 -27.51 -3.73
CA GLU A 282 43.23 -27.23 -3.59
C GLU A 282 43.49 -26.44 -2.29
N LEU A 283 43.77 -27.18 -1.21
CA LEU A 283 44.05 -26.65 0.14
C LEU A 283 45.26 -25.70 0.20
N LEU A 284 46.10 -25.67 -0.83
CA LEU A 284 47.34 -24.89 -0.89
C LEU A 284 47.21 -23.59 -1.72
N ALA A 285 46.04 -23.30 -2.30
CA ALA A 285 45.87 -22.10 -3.13
C ALA A 285 45.74 -20.83 -2.28
N GLU A 286 46.64 -19.87 -2.48
CA GLU A 286 46.65 -18.56 -1.81
C GLU A 286 45.79 -17.50 -2.55
N HIS A 287 45.46 -17.77 -3.82
CA HIS A 287 44.72 -16.87 -4.71
C HIS A 287 43.55 -17.60 -5.38
N ASP A 288 42.43 -16.89 -5.59
CA ASP A 288 41.28 -17.44 -6.30
C ASP A 288 41.55 -17.51 -7.82
N ALA A 289 42.29 -16.53 -8.37
CA ALA A 289 42.79 -16.63 -9.73
C ALA A 289 44.04 -15.78 -9.99
N TYR A 290 44.89 -16.26 -10.90
CA TYR A 290 45.98 -15.52 -11.53
C TYR A 290 45.46 -14.79 -12.77
N VAL A 291 45.89 -13.55 -13.02
CA VAL A 291 45.48 -12.78 -14.21
C VAL A 291 46.69 -12.46 -15.10
N SER A 292 46.72 -13.09 -16.28
CA SER A 292 47.70 -12.85 -17.35
C SER A 292 47.11 -11.93 -18.41
N PHE A 293 47.81 -10.85 -18.73
CA PHE A 293 47.43 -9.89 -19.77
C PHE A 293 48.67 -9.11 -20.24
N ASP A 294 48.59 -8.51 -21.42
CA ASP A 294 49.65 -7.63 -21.92
C ASP A 294 49.63 -6.28 -21.19
N ASP A 295 50.58 -6.09 -20.26
CA ASP A 295 50.68 -4.89 -19.41
C ASP A 295 51.40 -3.72 -20.09
N SER A 296 51.98 -3.95 -21.27
CA SER A 296 52.53 -2.89 -22.13
C SER A 296 51.43 -1.97 -22.68
N ASN A 297 50.23 -2.51 -22.88
CA ASN A 297 49.06 -1.76 -23.30
C ASN A 297 48.36 -1.08 -22.10
N ILE A 298 48.46 0.25 -22.06
CA ILE A 298 47.89 1.06 -20.96
C ILE A 298 46.37 0.91 -20.80
N HIS A 299 45.64 0.70 -21.90
CA HIS A 299 44.18 0.58 -21.86
C HIS A 299 43.74 -0.71 -21.20
N ILE A 300 44.40 -1.81 -21.54
CA ILE A 300 44.15 -3.12 -20.94
C ILE A 300 44.57 -3.09 -19.48
N ARG A 301 45.76 -2.58 -19.18
CA ARG A 301 46.24 -2.44 -17.81
C ARG A 301 45.25 -1.68 -16.92
N GLN A 302 44.73 -0.55 -17.39
CA GLN A 302 43.72 0.21 -16.65
C GLN A 302 42.41 -0.56 -16.50
N TRP A 303 41.95 -1.24 -17.55
CA TRP A 303 40.73 -2.03 -17.49
C TRP A 303 40.86 -3.20 -16.50
N VAL A 304 41.97 -3.93 -16.53
CA VAL A 304 42.24 -5.05 -15.61
C VAL A 304 42.28 -4.56 -14.17
N LEU A 305 43.12 -3.56 -13.87
CA LEU A 305 43.34 -3.12 -12.50
C LEU A 305 42.15 -2.35 -11.93
N ARG A 306 41.58 -1.40 -12.68
CA ARG A 306 40.57 -0.47 -12.14
C ARG A 306 39.15 -0.94 -12.32
N LYS A 307 38.89 -1.91 -13.22
CA LYS A 307 37.54 -2.37 -13.54
C LYS A 307 37.34 -3.86 -13.33
N PHE A 308 38.22 -4.72 -13.84
CA PHE A 308 38.05 -6.17 -13.73
C PHE A 308 38.36 -6.68 -12.33
N ALA A 309 39.61 -6.54 -11.89
CA ALA A 309 40.07 -7.01 -10.59
C ALA A 309 39.35 -6.27 -9.46
N LYS A 310 39.40 -4.92 -9.48
CA LYS A 310 38.73 -4.08 -8.48
C LYS A 310 37.27 -4.47 -8.25
N ARG A 311 36.48 -4.65 -9.32
CA ARG A 311 35.06 -4.99 -9.20
C ARG A 311 34.83 -6.35 -8.54
N LEU A 312 35.62 -7.35 -8.91
CA LEU A 312 35.48 -8.72 -8.40
C LEU A 312 36.10 -8.88 -6.99
N GLU A 313 37.04 -8.01 -6.61
CA GLU A 313 37.59 -7.91 -5.26
C GLU A 313 36.61 -7.20 -4.29
N GLU A 314 35.92 -6.15 -4.76
CA GLU A 314 35.01 -5.35 -3.93
C GLU A 314 33.56 -5.89 -3.86
N GLU A 315 33.02 -6.44 -4.96
CA GLU A 315 31.66 -6.99 -4.97
C GLU A 315 31.60 -8.40 -4.39
N LYS A 316 30.57 -8.72 -3.61
CA LYS A 316 30.37 -10.10 -3.10
C LYS A 316 30.01 -11.09 -4.23
N PRO A 317 30.50 -12.33 -4.19
CA PRO A 317 31.59 -12.82 -3.33
C PRO A 317 32.94 -12.19 -3.73
N CYS A 318 33.73 -11.80 -2.73
CA CYS A 318 35.01 -11.12 -2.94
C CYS A 318 36.09 -12.14 -3.32
N TYR A 319 36.70 -11.98 -4.48
CA TYR A 319 37.79 -12.84 -4.96
C TYR A 319 39.15 -12.19 -4.68
N LYS A 320 40.19 -13.00 -4.48
CA LYS A 320 41.57 -12.57 -4.35
C LYS A 320 42.34 -12.91 -5.62
N PHE A 321 42.68 -11.90 -6.42
CA PHE A 321 43.49 -12.09 -7.64
C PHE A 321 44.97 -11.88 -7.36
N PHE A 322 45.81 -12.64 -8.06
CA PHE A 322 47.22 -12.30 -8.25
C PHE A 322 47.40 -11.67 -9.63
N VAL A 323 47.90 -10.45 -9.67
CA VAL A 323 48.12 -9.65 -10.88
C VAL A 323 49.60 -9.24 -10.92
N PRO A 324 50.43 -9.82 -11.81
CA PRO A 324 51.89 -9.66 -11.75
C PRO A 324 52.37 -8.21 -11.71
N VAL A 325 51.81 -7.33 -12.56
CA VAL A 325 52.19 -5.90 -12.61
C VAL A 325 51.83 -5.12 -11.34
N ARG A 326 50.98 -5.67 -10.46
CA ARG A 326 50.54 -5.08 -9.20
C ARG A 326 51.22 -5.72 -8.00
N ASP A 327 51.34 -7.04 -8.01
CA ASP A 327 51.63 -7.85 -6.81
C ASP A 327 53.07 -8.39 -6.77
N LEU A 328 53.81 -8.37 -7.90
CA LEU A 328 55.21 -8.80 -7.95
C LEU A 328 56.12 -7.77 -7.26
N LEU A 329 56.96 -8.23 -6.33
CA LEU A 329 57.94 -7.39 -5.64
C LEU A 329 59.17 -7.15 -6.51
N VAL A 330 59.75 -5.94 -6.41
CA VAL A 330 60.97 -5.58 -7.14
C VAL A 330 62.16 -6.29 -6.51
N GLY A 331 62.84 -7.14 -7.28
CA GLY A 331 64.06 -7.84 -6.85
C GLY A 331 63.96 -9.37 -6.87
N ASP A 332 62.77 -9.94 -6.97
CA ASP A 332 62.59 -11.38 -7.14
C ASP A 332 62.88 -11.84 -8.58
N GLY A 333 63.26 -13.10 -8.73
CA GLY A 333 63.32 -13.76 -10.03
C GLY A 333 61.94 -13.79 -10.67
N LYS A 334 61.65 -12.84 -11.57
CA LYS A 334 60.31 -12.66 -12.17
C LYS A 334 59.69 -13.97 -12.69
N ALA A 335 60.50 -14.83 -13.31
CA ALA A 335 60.03 -16.13 -13.82
C ALA A 335 59.60 -17.09 -12.69
N ASP A 336 60.41 -17.24 -11.65
CA ASP A 336 60.14 -18.12 -10.51
C ASP A 336 58.90 -17.67 -9.74
N SER A 337 58.79 -16.37 -9.48
CA SER A 337 57.62 -15.78 -8.81
C SER A 337 56.33 -15.94 -9.63
N ILE A 338 56.40 -15.83 -10.96
CA ILE A 338 55.25 -16.09 -11.84
C ILE A 338 54.81 -17.56 -11.71
N ILE A 339 55.76 -18.49 -11.78
CA ILE A 339 55.48 -19.92 -11.67
C ILE A 339 54.82 -20.23 -10.32
N GLU A 340 55.43 -19.78 -9.22
CA GLU A 340 54.96 -20.05 -7.86
C GLU A 340 53.54 -19.50 -7.64
N ASN A 341 53.30 -18.24 -8.01
CA ASN A 341 51.99 -17.62 -7.78
C ASN A 341 50.90 -18.16 -8.71
N MET A 342 51.26 -18.63 -9.91
CA MET A 342 50.32 -19.31 -10.80
C MET A 342 49.94 -20.70 -10.26
N GLU A 343 50.88 -21.44 -9.68
CA GLU A 343 50.61 -22.71 -8.99
C GLU A 343 49.72 -22.53 -7.76
N LYS A 344 49.95 -21.47 -6.99
CA LYS A 344 49.14 -21.07 -5.83
C LYS A 344 47.80 -20.43 -6.19
N SER A 345 47.39 -20.45 -7.47
CA SER A 345 46.12 -19.90 -7.94
C SER A 345 45.17 -20.99 -8.44
N LYS A 346 43.92 -20.99 -7.96
CA LYS A 346 42.89 -21.98 -8.32
C LYS A 346 42.42 -21.90 -9.78
N ARG A 347 42.53 -20.71 -10.39
CA ARG A 347 42.21 -20.44 -11.80
C ARG A 347 43.29 -19.58 -12.43
N VAL A 348 43.42 -19.65 -13.75
CA VAL A 348 44.25 -18.74 -14.53
C VAL A 348 43.35 -18.04 -15.56
N ILE A 349 43.31 -16.72 -15.49
CA ILE A 349 42.54 -15.87 -16.40
C ILE A 349 43.51 -15.27 -17.40
N ILE A 350 43.32 -15.58 -18.67
CA ILE A 350 44.13 -15.08 -19.78
C ILE A 350 43.29 -14.07 -20.56
N ILE A 351 43.75 -12.82 -20.59
CA ILE A 351 43.05 -11.71 -21.27
C ILE A 351 43.74 -11.47 -22.60
N LEU A 352 43.07 -11.90 -23.66
CA LEU A 352 43.54 -11.83 -25.04
C LEU A 352 43.35 -10.43 -25.62
N SER A 353 44.45 -9.85 -26.08
CA SER A 353 44.56 -8.55 -26.73
C SER A 353 45.22 -8.65 -28.10
N ASP A 354 45.32 -7.52 -28.79
CA ASP A 354 46.06 -7.33 -30.05
C ASP A 354 47.48 -7.91 -30.01
N LYS A 355 48.23 -7.62 -28.93
CA LYS A 355 49.66 -7.97 -28.83
C LYS A 355 50.00 -9.04 -27.80
N TYR A 356 48.99 -9.78 -27.33
CA TYR A 356 49.21 -10.82 -26.32
C TYR A 356 50.24 -11.87 -26.80
N ASP A 357 50.18 -12.26 -28.08
CA ASP A 357 51.11 -13.22 -28.69
C ASP A 357 52.38 -12.56 -29.26
N GLU A 358 52.62 -11.27 -29.00
CA GLU A 358 53.91 -10.63 -29.28
C GLU A 358 54.75 -10.53 -27.99
N ASN A 359 54.09 -10.41 -26.84
CA ASN A 359 54.73 -10.25 -25.54
C ASN A 359 55.32 -11.59 -25.04
N GLU A 360 56.65 -11.62 -24.86
CA GLU A 360 57.38 -12.83 -24.40
C GLU A 360 56.93 -13.32 -23.02
N TRP A 361 56.59 -12.40 -22.11
CA TRP A 361 56.09 -12.77 -20.78
C TRP A 361 54.69 -13.36 -20.86
N CYS A 362 53.80 -12.81 -21.69
CA CYS A 362 52.47 -13.37 -21.91
C CYS A 362 52.53 -14.78 -22.52
N LYS A 363 53.45 -15.01 -23.47
CA LYS A 363 53.71 -16.36 -24.01
C LYS A 363 54.15 -17.33 -22.93
N PHE A 364 55.12 -16.92 -22.12
CA PHE A 364 55.63 -17.73 -21.01
C PHE A 364 54.54 -18.08 -19.99
N GLU A 365 53.75 -17.09 -19.57
CA GLU A 365 52.61 -17.26 -18.65
C GLU A 365 51.54 -18.19 -19.23
N CYS A 366 51.18 -18.02 -20.51
CA CYS A 366 50.22 -18.88 -21.19
C CYS A 366 50.72 -20.34 -21.27
N GLN A 367 51.97 -20.56 -21.68
CA GLN A 367 52.57 -21.89 -21.73
C GLN A 367 52.61 -22.54 -20.34
N ARG A 368 52.94 -21.77 -19.31
CA ARG A 368 52.95 -22.28 -17.93
C ARG A 368 51.55 -22.68 -17.47
N ALA A 369 50.54 -21.86 -17.77
CA ALA A 369 49.15 -22.14 -17.44
C ALA A 369 48.67 -23.45 -18.08
N GLU A 370 49.05 -23.70 -19.34
CA GLU A 370 48.72 -24.93 -20.06
C GLU A 370 49.35 -26.17 -19.43
N ILE A 371 50.59 -26.08 -18.94
CA ILE A 371 51.26 -27.17 -18.22
C ILE A 371 50.54 -27.48 -16.89
N LEU A 372 50.02 -26.46 -16.23
CA LEU A 372 49.32 -26.58 -14.95
C LEU A 372 47.84 -27.02 -15.07
N GLU A 373 47.34 -27.19 -16.29
CA GLU A 373 45.96 -27.59 -16.54
C GLU A 373 45.80 -29.11 -16.65
N LEU A 374 45.45 -29.74 -15.52
CA LEU A 374 45.20 -31.19 -15.45
C LEU A 374 43.80 -31.58 -15.99
N ASN A 375 42.82 -30.68 -15.87
CA ASN A 375 41.45 -30.84 -16.33
C ASN A 375 41.01 -29.51 -16.98
N ASN A 376 40.30 -29.54 -18.11
CA ASN A 376 39.86 -28.40 -18.95
C ASN A 376 38.93 -27.36 -18.27
N GLY A 377 39.29 -26.88 -17.08
CA GLY A 377 38.52 -25.94 -16.27
C GLY A 377 39.36 -25.01 -15.41
N ARG A 378 40.70 -25.06 -15.51
CA ARG A 378 41.60 -24.15 -14.78
C ARG A 378 41.78 -22.83 -15.53
N ILE A 379 41.81 -22.88 -16.87
CA ILE A 379 42.06 -21.71 -17.72
C ILE A 379 40.74 -21.08 -18.19
N ILE A 380 40.64 -19.76 -18.03
CA ILE A 380 39.52 -18.94 -18.50
C ILE A 380 40.07 -17.87 -19.45
N PHE A 381 39.60 -17.84 -20.69
CA PHE A 381 39.96 -16.81 -21.65
C PHE A 381 38.96 -15.66 -21.67
N ILE A 382 39.47 -14.43 -21.74
CA ILE A 382 38.68 -13.22 -21.95
C ILE A 382 39.17 -12.53 -23.22
N LYS A 383 38.32 -12.43 -24.22
CA LYS A 383 38.57 -11.70 -25.47
C LYS A 383 38.33 -10.22 -25.23
N TYR A 384 39.38 -9.44 -25.03
CA TYR A 384 39.24 -8.01 -24.74
C TYR A 384 39.19 -7.15 -26.01
N HIS A 385 39.99 -7.49 -27.02
CA HIS A 385 40.11 -6.74 -28.28
C HIS A 385 39.49 -7.51 -29.46
N PRO A 386 38.94 -6.85 -30.50
CA PRO A 386 38.41 -7.53 -31.70
C PRO A 386 39.42 -8.43 -32.41
N GLU A 387 40.69 -8.04 -32.42
CA GLU A 387 41.78 -8.87 -33.00
C GLU A 387 41.95 -10.22 -32.28
N ALA A 388 41.48 -10.33 -31.04
CA ALA A 388 41.44 -11.63 -30.35
C ALA A 388 40.46 -12.61 -31.02
N ASP A 389 39.45 -12.14 -31.75
CA ASP A 389 38.55 -13.00 -32.52
C ASP A 389 39.27 -13.66 -33.70
N GLU A 390 40.08 -12.90 -34.43
CA GLU A 390 40.91 -13.44 -35.51
C GLU A 390 42.02 -14.36 -34.97
N MET A 391 42.63 -13.99 -33.85
CA MET A 391 43.67 -14.78 -33.20
C MET A 391 43.17 -16.18 -32.84
N ILE A 392 41.99 -16.32 -32.22
CA ILE A 392 41.45 -17.63 -31.79
C ILE A 392 40.93 -18.51 -32.93
N GLU A 393 40.74 -17.97 -34.12
CA GLU A 393 40.33 -18.73 -35.30
C GLU A 393 41.51 -19.46 -35.96
N ASN A 394 42.73 -18.97 -35.72
CA ASN A 394 43.98 -19.47 -36.30
C ASN A 394 44.80 -20.33 -35.33
N GLU A 395 45.60 -21.27 -35.84
CA GLU A 395 46.55 -22.03 -35.02
C GLU A 395 47.73 -21.15 -34.57
N PRO A 396 48.29 -21.33 -33.35
CA PRO A 396 47.97 -22.40 -32.40
C PRO A 396 46.77 -22.08 -31.49
N TRP A 397 46.26 -20.84 -31.49
CA TRP A 397 45.25 -20.36 -30.55
C TRP A 397 43.90 -21.06 -30.67
N LYS A 398 43.51 -21.48 -31.86
CA LYS A 398 42.34 -22.33 -32.10
C LYS A 398 42.37 -23.60 -31.26
N SER A 399 43.50 -24.30 -31.26
CA SER A 399 43.71 -25.48 -30.41
C SER A 399 43.77 -25.09 -28.93
N ARG A 400 44.41 -23.96 -28.60
CA ARG A 400 44.48 -23.46 -27.21
C ARG A 400 43.13 -23.07 -26.64
N VAL A 401 42.14 -22.62 -27.40
CA VAL A 401 40.84 -22.26 -26.81
C VAL A 401 39.82 -23.39 -26.90
N LYS A 402 40.09 -24.43 -27.69
CA LYS A 402 39.16 -25.52 -27.96
C LYS A 402 38.79 -26.26 -26.67
N GLY A 403 37.49 -26.27 -26.37
CA GLY A 403 36.95 -26.94 -25.18
C GLY A 403 37.18 -26.19 -23.87
N ARG A 404 37.80 -25.01 -23.89
CA ARG A 404 37.99 -24.12 -22.73
C ARG A 404 36.96 -22.99 -22.72
N LYS A 405 36.87 -22.28 -21.60
CA LYS A 405 35.90 -21.20 -21.39
C LYS A 405 36.41 -19.92 -22.02
N VAL A 406 35.63 -19.34 -22.94
CA VAL A 406 35.96 -18.09 -23.62
C VAL A 406 34.83 -17.11 -23.44
N PHE A 407 35.13 -15.96 -22.83
CA PHE A 407 34.16 -14.88 -22.61
C PHE A 407 34.59 -13.62 -23.35
N SER A 408 33.63 -12.76 -23.66
CA SER A 408 33.89 -11.40 -24.12
C SER A 408 33.14 -10.42 -23.22
N PRO A 409 33.77 -9.30 -22.81
CA PRO A 409 33.06 -8.24 -22.11
C PRO A 409 31.99 -7.59 -22.99
N GLY A 410 32.06 -7.79 -24.32
CA GLY A 410 31.02 -7.49 -25.30
C GLY A 410 30.82 -5.99 -25.59
N GLU A 411 30.57 -5.67 -26.86
CA GLU A 411 30.19 -4.31 -27.26
C GLU A 411 28.69 -4.06 -27.07
N LYS A 412 27.88 -5.13 -27.15
CA LYS A 412 26.42 -5.08 -27.03
C LYS A 412 25.98 -5.08 -25.57
N LYS A 413 24.88 -4.37 -25.29
CA LYS A 413 24.31 -4.25 -23.93
C LYS A 413 23.88 -5.61 -23.35
N SER A 414 23.46 -6.55 -24.19
CA SER A 414 23.09 -7.92 -23.79
C SER A 414 24.30 -8.72 -23.31
N GLU A 415 25.45 -8.64 -24.00
CA GLU A 415 26.68 -9.35 -23.67
C GLU A 415 27.29 -8.82 -22.36
N ARG A 416 27.35 -7.49 -22.20
CA ARG A 416 27.79 -6.83 -20.96
C ARG A 416 27.00 -7.26 -19.73
N ARG A 417 25.70 -7.53 -19.90
CA ARG A 417 24.79 -7.91 -18.80
C ARG A 417 25.13 -9.30 -18.25
N TRP A 418 25.56 -10.21 -19.10
CA TRP A 418 25.85 -11.60 -18.74
C TRP A 418 27.31 -11.85 -18.38
N PHE A 419 28.25 -11.06 -18.93
CA PHE A 419 29.70 -11.23 -18.73
C PHE A 419 30.09 -11.43 -17.26
N TRP A 420 29.70 -10.50 -16.38
CA TRP A 420 30.04 -10.57 -14.95
C TRP A 420 29.41 -11.78 -14.24
N GLY A 421 28.19 -12.15 -14.60
CA GLY A 421 27.53 -13.34 -14.05
C GLY A 421 28.26 -14.62 -14.47
N LYS A 422 28.68 -14.70 -15.73
CA LYS A 422 29.45 -15.83 -16.27
C LYS A 422 30.83 -15.93 -15.62
N ILE A 423 31.54 -14.81 -15.44
CA ILE A 423 32.84 -14.80 -14.74
C ILE A 423 32.70 -15.25 -13.28
N LYS A 424 31.74 -14.70 -12.52
CA LYS A 424 31.51 -15.10 -11.13
C LYS A 424 31.12 -16.58 -11.00
N TYR A 425 30.40 -17.12 -11.98
CA TYR A 425 30.03 -18.52 -12.02
C TYR A 425 31.23 -19.46 -12.28
N GLU A 426 32.24 -19.04 -13.05
CA GLU A 426 33.41 -19.89 -13.35
C GLU A 426 34.54 -19.76 -12.31
N LEU A 427 34.53 -18.69 -11.52
CA LEU A 427 35.46 -18.50 -10.40
C LEU A 427 35.15 -19.44 -9.23
N PRO A 428 36.14 -19.76 -8.37
CA PRO A 428 35.96 -20.69 -7.25
C PRO A 428 34.83 -20.28 -6.30
N VAL A 429 34.05 -21.26 -5.85
CA VAL A 429 33.01 -21.02 -4.85
C VAL A 429 33.66 -20.80 -3.48
N ARG A 430 33.26 -19.73 -2.78
CA ARG A 430 33.65 -19.46 -1.39
C ARG A 430 32.51 -19.76 -0.43
#